data_AF-A0A7S3M1U9-F1
#
_entry.id   AF-A0A7S3M1U9-F1
#
_cell.length_a   1.000
_cell.length_b   1.000
_cell.length_c   1.000
_cell.angle_alpha   90.00
_cell.angle_beta   90.00
_cell.angle_gamma   90.00
#
_symmetry.space_group_name_H-M   'P 1'
#
loop_
_entity.id
_entity.type
_entity.pdbx_description
1 polymer ?
#
loop_
_entity_poly.entity_id
_entity_poly.type
_entity_poly.pdbx_seq_one_letter_code
_entity_poly.pdbx_strand_id
1 'polypeptide(L)'
;DQIYVHDKLMIVDDRVVILGSANINDRSMLGHRDSELAIRIEDTLHVPTTMAGQQFMVGYLPHTVRMQLMRQHLGEDEALDLSDPLNPATRDFWTNRSNANSAIYDQVDGGISAYRCTTVAQYRDAFANYVNLSYLDPEVKHTMAEIKGFLVDWPQTLFEKEDLSPPLATRMVVSNDLWV
;
A
#
# COMPACT_ATOMS: atom_id res chain seq x y z
N ASP A 1 12.95 7.78 -0.06
CA ASP A 1 12.04 7.84 1.09
C ASP A 1 10.69 7.25 0.75
N GLN A 2 9.98 6.71 1.74
CA GLN A 2 8.63 6.17 1.53
C GLN A 2 7.62 7.30 1.33
N ILE A 3 6.58 7.01 0.54
CA ILE A 3 5.36 7.80 0.53
C ILE A 3 4.49 7.32 1.69
N TYR A 4 4.24 8.20 2.66
CA TYR A 4 3.46 7.85 3.84
C TYR A 4 1.95 7.80 3.49
N VAL A 5 1.40 6.58 3.46
CA VAL A 5 -0.04 6.36 3.24
C VAL A 5 -0.79 6.72 4.53
N HIS A 6 -1.30 7.95 4.59
CA HIS A 6 -2.08 8.45 5.71
C HIS A 6 -3.60 8.40 5.44
N ASP A 7 -4.02 7.94 4.26
CA ASP A 7 -5.42 7.86 3.88
C ASP A 7 -6.21 6.89 4.76
N LYS A 8 -7.47 7.23 5.02
CA LYS A 8 -8.47 6.33 5.60
C LYS A 8 -9.64 6.26 4.63
N LEU A 9 -9.44 5.45 3.60
CA LEU A 9 -10.31 5.33 2.44
C LEU A 9 -10.67 3.87 2.21
N MET A 10 -11.95 3.62 1.97
CA MET A 10 -12.45 2.31 1.53
C MET A 10 -13.36 2.52 0.33
N ILE A 11 -13.15 1.74 -0.73
CA ILE A 11 -14.00 1.69 -1.91
C ILE A 11 -14.54 0.27 -2.02
N VAL A 12 -15.85 0.12 -2.10
CA VAL A 12 -16.53 -1.18 -2.13
C VAL A 12 -17.36 -1.28 -3.41
N ASP A 13 -17.10 -2.33 -4.18
CA ASP A 13 -17.80 -2.71 -5.43
C ASP A 13 -17.92 -1.58 -6.47
N ASP A 14 -17.04 -0.57 -6.43
CA ASP A 14 -17.18 0.68 -7.17
C ASP A 14 -18.57 1.35 -6.97
N ARG A 15 -19.24 1.13 -5.83
CA ARG A 15 -20.57 1.70 -5.50
C ARG A 15 -20.57 2.56 -4.24
N VAL A 16 -19.70 2.22 -3.29
CA VAL A 16 -19.63 2.92 -2.00
C VAL A 16 -18.21 3.41 -1.79
N VAL A 17 -18.08 4.67 -1.39
CA VAL A 17 -16.84 5.20 -0.82
C VAL A 17 -17.07 5.55 0.64
N ILE A 18 -16.17 5.11 1.52
CA ILE A 18 -16.07 5.59 2.89
C ILE A 18 -14.74 6.32 3.00
N LEU A 19 -14.76 7.59 3.39
CA LEU A 19 -13.56 8.37 3.68
C LEU A 19 -13.72 9.14 4.98
N GLY A 20 -12.62 9.33 5.70
CA GLY A 20 -12.66 10.01 6.99
C GLY A 20 -11.31 10.10 7.67
N SER A 21 -11.35 10.25 9.00
CA SER A 21 -10.18 10.27 9.86
C SER A 21 -9.90 8.92 10.55
N ALA A 22 -10.90 8.03 10.64
CA ALA A 22 -10.83 6.78 11.38
C ALA A 22 -9.89 5.74 10.74
N ASN A 23 -8.82 5.36 11.45
CA ASN A 23 -7.94 4.25 11.04
C ASN A 23 -8.65 2.90 11.25
N ILE A 24 -8.18 1.84 10.58
CA ILE A 24 -8.62 0.47 10.88
C ILE A 24 -7.90 -0.02 12.14
N ASN A 25 -8.34 0.44 13.29
CA ASN A 25 -7.83 0.07 14.62
C ASN A 25 -8.89 0.36 15.70
N ASP A 26 -8.76 -0.24 16.88
CA ASP A 26 -9.71 -0.13 17.98
C ASP A 26 -9.79 1.31 18.50
N ARG A 27 -8.67 2.02 18.50
CA ARG A 27 -8.59 3.45 18.84
C ARG A 27 -9.59 4.31 18.06
N SER A 28 -9.75 4.05 16.77
CA SER A 28 -10.66 4.81 15.91
C SER A 28 -12.06 4.18 15.83
N MET A 29 -12.17 2.86 15.91
CA MET A 29 -13.40 2.12 15.54
C MET A 29 -14.33 1.79 16.73
N LEU A 30 -13.84 1.78 17.97
CA LEU A 30 -14.67 1.41 19.13
C LEU A 30 -15.60 2.54 19.63
N GLY A 31 -15.42 3.78 19.13
CA GLY A 31 -16.30 4.93 19.41
C GLY A 31 -16.24 5.52 20.82
N HIS A 32 -15.61 4.85 21.79
CA HIS A 32 -15.39 5.36 23.16
C HIS A 32 -13.93 5.77 23.42
N ARG A 33 -13.10 5.78 22.37
CA ARG A 33 -11.68 6.18 22.39
C ARG A 33 -11.51 7.52 21.66
N ASP A 34 -10.90 7.54 20.48
CA ASP A 34 -10.69 8.78 19.73
C ASP A 34 -12.00 9.25 19.08
N SER A 35 -12.14 10.58 18.93
CA SER A 35 -13.25 11.17 18.20
C SER A 35 -12.93 11.21 16.72
N GLU A 36 -13.71 10.50 15.92
CA GLU A 36 -13.48 10.36 14.47
C GLU A 36 -14.69 10.83 13.66
N LEU A 37 -14.44 11.25 12.42
CA LEU A 37 -15.48 11.57 11.45
C LEU A 37 -15.25 10.77 10.17
N ALA A 38 -16.33 10.21 9.63
CA ALA A 38 -16.34 9.57 8.33
C ALA A 38 -17.61 9.91 7.56
N ILE A 39 -17.51 9.95 6.24
CA ILE A 39 -18.63 10.06 5.32
C ILE A 39 -18.73 8.79 4.50
N ARG A 40 -19.97 8.32 4.31
CA ARG A 40 -20.30 7.23 3.41
C ARG A 40 -21.02 7.82 2.20
N ILE A 41 -20.42 7.67 1.03
CA ILE A 41 -20.92 8.17 -0.24
C ILE A 41 -21.41 6.98 -1.05
N GLU A 42 -22.68 7.00 -1.40
CA GLU A 42 -23.28 6.15 -2.43
C GLU A 42 -23.69 7.03 -3.58
N ASP A 43 -23.20 6.73 -4.78
CA ASP A 43 -23.56 7.53 -5.93
C ASP A 43 -24.96 7.18 -6.44
N THR A 44 -25.71 8.19 -6.88
CA THR A 44 -27.00 8.00 -7.55
C THR A 44 -26.80 7.84 -9.05
N LEU A 45 -25.73 8.41 -9.59
CA LEU A 45 -25.34 8.26 -10.98
C LEU A 45 -24.61 6.94 -11.16
N HIS A 46 -25.21 6.04 -11.95
CA HIS A 46 -24.63 4.76 -12.27
C HIS A 46 -24.14 4.71 -13.71
N VAL A 47 -22.98 4.07 -13.92
CA VAL A 47 -22.40 3.85 -15.24
C VAL A 47 -22.18 2.36 -15.49
N PRO A 48 -22.35 1.88 -16.74
CA PRO A 48 -22.08 0.49 -17.08
C PRO A 48 -20.57 0.24 -17.16
N THR A 49 -20.13 -0.85 -16.53
CA THR A 49 -18.76 -1.37 -16.61
C THR A 49 -18.78 -2.91 -16.58
N THR A 50 -17.62 -3.53 -16.33
CA THR A 50 -17.49 -4.96 -16.08
C THR A 50 -16.87 -5.23 -14.71
N MET A 51 -17.30 -6.32 -14.08
CA MET A 51 -16.73 -6.84 -12.83
C MET A 51 -16.54 -8.35 -13.01
N ALA A 52 -15.29 -8.81 -12.97
CA ALA A 52 -14.92 -10.19 -13.32
C ALA A 52 -15.44 -10.64 -14.70
N GLY A 53 -15.39 -9.73 -15.68
CA GLY A 53 -15.85 -9.95 -17.06
C GLY A 53 -17.37 -9.96 -17.25
N GLN A 54 -18.16 -9.75 -16.18
CA GLN A 54 -19.61 -9.66 -16.26
C GLN A 54 -20.07 -8.21 -16.25
N GLN A 55 -21.12 -7.88 -17.02
CA GLN A 55 -21.69 -6.54 -17.03
C GLN A 55 -22.16 -6.15 -15.63
N PHE A 56 -21.68 -5.00 -15.14
CA PHE A 56 -21.95 -4.53 -13.79
C PHE A 56 -22.21 -3.01 -13.80
N MET A 57 -23.19 -2.56 -13.03
CA MET A 57 -23.45 -1.13 -12.83
C MET A 57 -22.70 -0.65 -11.60
N VAL A 58 -21.92 0.41 -11.74
CA VAL A 58 -21.12 1.02 -10.67
C VAL A 58 -21.53 2.48 -10.45
N GLY A 59 -21.24 3.02 -9.27
CA GLY A 59 -21.39 4.44 -9.01
C GLY A 59 -20.29 5.24 -9.71
N TYR A 60 -20.64 6.35 -10.34
CA TYR A 60 -19.69 7.16 -11.10
C TYR A 60 -18.51 7.64 -10.25
N LEU A 61 -18.78 8.22 -9.08
CA LEU A 61 -17.76 8.73 -8.16
C LEU A 61 -16.85 7.63 -7.59
N PRO A 62 -17.34 6.55 -6.94
CA PRO A 62 -16.48 5.48 -6.45
C PRO A 62 -15.59 4.87 -7.53
N HIS A 63 -16.16 4.60 -8.71
CA HIS A 63 -15.43 4.07 -9.86
C HIS A 63 -14.33 5.02 -10.32
N THR A 64 -14.63 6.31 -10.47
CA THR A 64 -13.67 7.33 -10.90
C THR A 64 -12.53 7.48 -9.90
N VAL A 65 -12.83 7.52 -8.60
CA VAL A 65 -11.82 7.64 -7.55
C VAL A 65 -10.88 6.42 -7.58
N ARG A 66 -11.43 5.19 -7.63
CA ARG A 66 -10.62 3.98 -7.72
C ARG A 66 -9.73 3.97 -8.97
N MET A 67 -10.28 4.32 -10.14
CA MET A 67 -9.52 4.43 -11.39
C MET A 67 -8.36 5.40 -11.27
N GLN A 68 -8.59 6.59 -10.71
CA GLN A 68 -7.56 7.62 -10.53
C GLN A 68 -6.45 7.15 -9.60
N LEU A 69 -6.80 6.54 -8.46
CA LEU A 69 -5.82 5.99 -7.52
C LEU A 69 -5.01 4.85 -8.14
N MET A 70 -5.66 3.91 -8.83
CA MET A 70 -4.94 2.82 -9.49
C MET A 70 -3.98 3.34 -10.55
N ARG A 71 -4.38 4.30 -11.37
CA ARG A 71 -3.50 4.97 -12.35
C ARG A 71 -2.29 5.63 -11.70
N GLN A 72 -2.51 6.40 -10.63
CA GLN A 72 -1.44 7.06 -9.89
C GLN A 72 -0.45 6.04 -9.29
N HIS A 73 -0.96 4.98 -8.66
CA HIS A 73 -0.11 3.96 -8.05
C HIS A 73 0.67 3.15 -9.09
N LEU A 74 0.09 2.89 -10.25
CA LEU A 74 0.72 2.16 -11.35
C LEU A 74 1.64 3.02 -12.22
N GLY A 75 1.49 4.35 -12.17
CA GLY A 75 2.19 5.30 -13.04
C GLY A 75 1.75 5.18 -14.50
N GLU A 76 0.47 4.91 -14.72
CA GLU A 76 -0.12 4.70 -16.04
C GLU A 76 -1.25 5.69 -16.28
N ASP A 77 -1.27 6.30 -17.46
CA ASP A 77 -2.30 7.27 -17.83
C ASP A 77 -3.53 6.57 -18.44
N GLU A 78 -3.44 6.03 -19.67
CA GLU A 78 -4.64 5.56 -20.39
C GLU A 78 -4.50 4.23 -21.15
N ALA A 79 -3.29 3.68 -21.30
CA ALA A 79 -3.07 2.53 -22.18
C ALA A 79 -3.66 1.21 -21.64
N LEU A 80 -3.84 1.10 -20.32
CA LEU A 80 -4.37 -0.09 -19.67
C LEU A 80 -5.83 0.12 -19.24
N ASP A 81 -6.70 -0.80 -19.64
CA ASP A 81 -8.07 -0.83 -19.16
C ASP A 81 -8.10 -1.34 -17.71
N LEU A 82 -8.29 -0.40 -16.78
CA LEU A 82 -8.42 -0.64 -15.35
C LEU A 82 -9.88 -0.65 -14.89
N SER A 83 -10.85 -0.62 -15.81
CA SER A 83 -12.27 -0.47 -15.48
C SER A 83 -12.80 -1.67 -14.68
N ASP A 84 -12.34 -2.88 -14.99
CA ASP A 84 -12.60 -4.09 -14.22
C ASP A 84 -11.42 -4.43 -13.28
N PRO A 85 -11.56 -4.19 -11.97
CA PRO A 85 -10.50 -4.47 -11.00
C PRO A 85 -10.30 -5.98 -10.74
N LEU A 86 -11.25 -6.83 -11.13
CA LEU A 86 -11.18 -8.28 -10.92
C LEU A 86 -10.70 -9.04 -12.17
N ASN A 87 -10.54 -8.35 -13.30
CA ASN A 87 -9.95 -8.93 -14.49
C ASN A 87 -8.53 -9.45 -14.18
N PRO A 88 -8.20 -10.72 -14.50
CA PRO A 88 -6.87 -11.28 -14.28
C PRO A 88 -5.74 -10.41 -14.83
N ALA A 89 -5.89 -9.83 -16.02
CA ALA A 89 -4.88 -8.95 -16.62
C ALA A 89 -4.61 -7.70 -15.74
N THR A 90 -5.65 -7.10 -15.17
CA THR A 90 -5.54 -5.96 -14.25
C THR A 90 -4.78 -6.35 -12.98
N ARG A 91 -5.13 -7.50 -12.38
CA ARG A 91 -4.47 -7.99 -11.16
C ARG A 91 -3.02 -8.39 -11.40
N ASP A 92 -2.76 -9.06 -12.52
CA ASP A 92 -1.41 -9.48 -12.91
C ASP A 92 -0.55 -8.25 -13.17
N PHE A 93 -1.08 -7.22 -13.83
CA PHE A 93 -0.37 -5.96 -14.02
C PHE A 93 -0.05 -5.27 -12.69
N TRP A 94 -1.01 -5.19 -11.77
CA TRP A 94 -0.80 -4.65 -10.42
C TRP A 94 0.32 -5.39 -9.68
N THR A 95 0.26 -6.71 -9.67
CA THR A 95 1.24 -7.57 -8.98
C THR A 95 2.61 -7.46 -9.63
N ASN A 96 2.68 -7.51 -10.97
CA ASN A 96 3.93 -7.39 -11.71
C ASN A 96 4.58 -6.03 -11.51
N ARG A 97 3.79 -4.94 -11.49
CA ARG A 97 4.30 -3.59 -11.20
C ARG A 97 4.92 -3.53 -9.81
N SER A 98 4.19 -4.00 -8.81
CA SER A 98 4.62 -4.03 -7.42
C SER A 98 5.95 -4.80 -7.27
N ASN A 99 6.02 -6.00 -7.86
CA ASN A 99 7.22 -6.85 -7.83
C ASN A 99 8.40 -6.22 -8.55
N ALA A 100 8.20 -5.65 -9.73
CA ALA A 100 9.26 -5.03 -10.53
C ALA A 100 9.85 -3.80 -9.80
N ASN A 101 9.00 -2.90 -9.31
CA ASN A 101 9.45 -1.74 -8.56
C ASN A 101 10.20 -2.15 -7.28
N SER A 102 9.71 -3.15 -6.54
CA SER A 102 10.37 -3.66 -5.34
C SER A 102 11.76 -4.23 -5.64
N ALA A 103 11.89 -5.01 -6.72
CA ALA A 103 13.17 -5.58 -7.13
C ALA A 103 14.20 -4.50 -7.49
N ILE A 104 13.75 -3.39 -8.10
CA ILE A 104 14.62 -2.25 -8.40
C ILE A 104 15.09 -1.57 -7.11
N TYR A 105 14.19 -1.29 -6.17
CA TYR A 105 14.59 -0.72 -4.87
C TYR A 105 15.59 -1.63 -4.14
N ASP A 106 15.32 -2.93 -4.11
CA ASP A 106 16.21 -3.92 -3.49
C ASP A 106 17.59 -3.95 -4.19
N GLN A 107 17.64 -3.81 -5.51
CA GLN A 107 18.89 -3.74 -6.27
C GLN A 107 19.68 -2.47 -5.94
N VAL A 108 19.02 -1.31 -5.90
CA VAL A 108 19.64 -0.01 -5.59
C VAL A 108 20.12 0.04 -4.14
N ASP A 109 19.43 -0.65 -3.22
CA ASP A 109 19.81 -0.81 -1.82
C ASP A 109 20.91 -1.88 -1.63
N GLY A 110 21.60 -2.28 -2.70
CA GLY A 110 22.75 -3.19 -2.66
C GLY A 110 22.39 -4.67 -2.51
N GLY A 111 21.16 -5.06 -2.85
CA GLY A 111 20.64 -6.43 -2.74
C GLY A 111 20.31 -6.86 -1.30
N ILE A 112 20.68 -6.03 -0.33
CA ILE A 112 20.36 -6.22 1.08
C ILE A 112 19.08 -5.42 1.35
N SER A 113 17.96 -5.96 0.89
CA SER A 113 16.67 -5.39 1.24
C SER A 113 16.45 -5.55 2.74
N ALA A 114 16.53 -4.43 3.47
CA ALA A 114 16.21 -4.40 4.89
C ALA A 114 14.77 -4.92 5.13
N TYR A 115 13.91 -4.79 4.13
CA TYR A 115 12.53 -5.27 4.12
C TYR A 115 12.38 -6.79 3.93
N ARG A 116 13.46 -7.52 3.58
CA ARG A 116 13.45 -9.00 3.48
C ARG A 116 14.05 -9.70 4.70
N CYS A 117 14.43 -8.95 5.72
CA CYS A 117 15.04 -9.49 6.93
C CYS A 117 13.98 -10.17 7.83
N THR A 118 14.16 -11.45 8.11
CA THR A 118 13.23 -12.22 8.96
C THR A 118 13.51 -12.06 10.46
N THR A 119 14.66 -11.50 10.83
CA THR A 119 15.09 -11.24 12.21
C THR A 119 15.65 -9.82 12.38
N VAL A 120 15.62 -9.31 13.61
CA VAL A 120 16.24 -8.01 13.97
C VAL A 120 17.75 -8.07 13.79
N ALA A 121 18.38 -9.21 14.06
CA ALA A 121 19.82 -9.41 13.85
C ALA A 121 20.20 -9.26 12.36
N GLN A 122 19.44 -9.90 11.46
CA GLN A 122 19.63 -9.76 10.01
C GLN A 122 19.48 -8.31 9.57
N TYR A 123 18.44 -7.62 10.06
CA TYR A 123 18.22 -6.21 9.73
C TYR A 123 19.35 -5.30 10.21
N ARG A 124 19.89 -5.52 11.41
CA ARG A 124 21.01 -4.73 11.92
C ARG A 124 22.28 -4.92 11.10
N ASP A 125 22.59 -6.15 10.73
CA ASP A 125 23.74 -6.46 9.87
C ASP A 125 23.55 -5.85 8.47
N ALA A 126 22.34 -5.98 7.92
CA ALA A 126 21.94 -5.36 6.67
C ALA A 126 22.14 -3.83 6.68
N PHE A 127 21.63 -3.17 7.73
CA PHE A 127 21.70 -1.74 7.89
C PHE A 127 23.13 -1.23 8.13
N ALA A 128 23.95 -1.99 8.86
CA ALA A 128 25.36 -1.64 9.07
C ALA A 128 26.17 -1.66 7.77
N ASN A 129 25.79 -2.51 6.82
CA ASN A 129 26.40 -2.62 5.49
C ASN A 129 25.63 -1.84 4.41
N TYR A 130 24.61 -1.07 4.79
CA TYR A 130 23.78 -0.33 3.85
C TYR A 130 24.58 0.79 3.18
N VAL A 131 24.60 0.78 1.86
CA VAL A 131 25.22 1.84 1.06
C VAL A 131 24.11 2.61 0.38
N ASN A 132 23.95 3.88 0.75
CA ASN A 132 23.07 4.79 0.04
C ASN A 132 23.77 5.21 -1.27
N LEU A 133 23.50 4.46 -2.34
CA LEU A 133 24.01 4.81 -3.66
C LEU A 133 23.44 6.16 -4.08
N SER A 134 24.31 7.08 -4.49
CA SER A 134 23.88 8.41 -4.91
C SER A 134 22.98 8.31 -6.15
N TYR A 135 21.83 8.97 -6.11
CA TYR A 135 20.95 9.11 -7.29
C TYR A 135 21.61 9.86 -8.47
N LEU A 136 22.75 10.52 -8.22
CA LEU A 136 23.58 11.15 -9.25
C LEU A 136 24.49 10.15 -9.98
N ASP A 137 24.65 8.94 -9.45
CA ASP A 137 25.32 7.87 -10.15
C ASP A 137 24.53 7.52 -11.43
N PRO A 138 25.14 7.57 -12.62
CA PRO A 138 24.46 7.30 -13.88
C PRO A 138 23.80 5.92 -13.95
N GLU A 139 24.40 4.89 -13.34
CA GLU A 139 23.87 3.53 -13.35
C GLU A 139 22.62 3.45 -12.48
N VAL A 140 22.69 3.96 -11.25
CA VAL A 140 21.55 4.04 -10.32
C VAL A 140 20.41 4.84 -10.92
N LYS A 141 20.73 6.00 -11.52
CA LYS A 141 19.73 6.84 -12.18
C LYS A 141 19.05 6.12 -13.34
N HIS A 142 19.81 5.33 -14.11
CA HIS A 142 19.25 4.55 -15.21
C HIS A 142 18.31 3.46 -14.69
N THR A 143 18.73 2.68 -13.69
CA THR A 143 17.90 1.63 -13.08
C THR A 143 16.63 2.22 -12.45
N MET A 144 16.75 3.30 -11.68
CA MET A 144 15.60 3.95 -11.05
C MET A 144 14.61 4.56 -12.06
N ALA A 145 15.06 4.90 -13.28
CA ALA A 145 14.17 5.43 -14.32
C ALA A 145 13.18 4.37 -14.87
N GLU A 146 13.41 3.09 -14.60
CA GLU A 146 12.50 2.00 -14.95
C GLU A 146 11.29 1.91 -14.02
N ILE A 147 11.38 2.45 -12.81
CA ILE A 147 10.26 2.53 -11.86
C ILE A 147 9.12 3.33 -12.49
N LYS A 148 7.90 2.81 -12.41
CA LYS A 148 6.69 3.57 -12.72
C LYS A 148 5.73 3.53 -11.56
N GLY A 149 5.08 4.67 -11.32
CA GLY A 149 4.17 4.81 -10.21
C GLY A 149 4.89 4.65 -8.88
N PHE A 150 4.15 4.19 -7.88
CA PHE A 150 4.59 4.15 -6.49
C PHE A 150 4.35 2.81 -5.80
N LEU A 151 3.74 1.85 -6.51
CA LEU A 151 3.48 0.52 -6.00
C LEU A 151 4.78 -0.23 -5.70
N VAL A 152 4.88 -0.76 -4.49
CA VAL A 152 5.89 -1.72 -4.04
C VAL A 152 5.18 -2.78 -3.21
N ASP A 153 5.79 -3.95 -3.10
CA ASP A 153 5.20 -5.09 -2.41
C ASP A 153 5.33 -4.89 -0.90
N TRP A 154 4.32 -5.36 -0.17
CA TRP A 154 4.37 -5.30 1.28
C TRP A 154 5.28 -6.41 1.81
N PRO A 155 6.29 -6.10 2.63
CA PRO A 155 7.24 -7.09 3.10
C PRO A 155 6.65 -8.01 4.18
N GLN A 156 5.89 -9.02 3.76
CA GLN A 156 5.13 -9.91 4.65
C GLN A 156 6.02 -10.71 5.62
N THR A 157 7.26 -10.99 5.25
CA THR A 157 8.19 -11.82 6.03
C THR A 157 9.13 -11.00 6.92
N LEU A 158 9.02 -9.67 6.89
CA LEU A 158 9.83 -8.79 7.72
C LEU A 158 9.59 -9.10 9.21
N PHE A 159 10.66 -9.47 9.90
CA PHE A 159 10.65 -9.84 11.32
C PHE A 159 9.70 -10.98 11.70
N GLU A 160 9.34 -11.86 10.76
CA GLU A 160 8.41 -12.98 11.03
C GLU A 160 8.90 -13.94 12.14
N LYS A 161 10.20 -13.95 12.44
CA LYS A 161 10.82 -14.82 13.46
C LYS A 161 11.05 -14.11 14.80
N GLU A 162 10.53 -12.90 14.97
CA GLU A 162 10.74 -12.06 16.14
C GLU A 162 9.41 -11.80 16.86
N ASP A 163 9.46 -11.71 18.19
CA ASP A 163 8.35 -11.17 18.97
C ASP A 163 8.47 -9.64 18.99
N LEU A 164 7.63 -8.99 18.19
CA LEU A 164 7.59 -7.53 18.08
C LEU A 164 6.80 -6.86 19.22
N SER A 165 6.26 -7.63 20.17
CA SER A 165 5.56 -7.06 21.31
C SER A 165 6.53 -6.28 22.22
N PRO A 166 6.06 -5.19 22.87
CA PRO A 166 6.90 -4.48 23.82
C PRO A 166 7.40 -5.41 24.94
N PRO A 167 8.61 -5.18 25.48
CA PRO A 167 9.13 -5.95 26.60
C PRO A 167 8.13 -6.00 27.77
N LEU A 168 8.16 -7.08 28.55
CA LEU A 168 7.24 -7.29 29.67
C LEU A 168 7.23 -6.08 30.63
N ALA A 169 8.40 -5.51 30.93
CA ALA A 169 8.52 -4.33 31.78
C ALA A 169 7.70 -3.14 31.25
N THR A 170 7.66 -2.93 29.94
CA THR A 170 6.84 -1.89 29.30
C THR A 170 5.36 -2.23 29.41
N ARG A 171 4.97 -3.47 29.12
CA ARG A 171 3.56 -3.93 29.20
C ARG A 171 2.98 -3.89 30.61
N MET A 172 3.81 -3.92 31.64
CA MET A 172 3.37 -3.78 33.04
C MET A 172 2.95 -2.34 33.40
N VAL A 173 3.45 -1.34 32.68
CA VAL A 173 3.20 0.09 32.98
C VAL A 173 2.49 0.85 31.86
N VAL A 174 2.42 0.27 30.65
CA VAL A 174 1.77 0.82 29.46
C VAL A 174 0.68 -0.15 29.00
N SER A 175 -0.58 0.31 28.93
CA SER A 175 -1.67 -0.54 28.41
C SER A 175 -1.44 -0.91 26.95
N ASN A 176 -1.78 -2.15 26.59
CA ASN A 176 -1.79 -2.59 25.20
C ASN A 176 -2.80 -1.80 24.35
N ASP A 177 -3.81 -1.19 25.00
CA ASP A 177 -4.83 -0.36 24.34
C ASP A 177 -4.25 0.86 23.57
N LEU A 178 -3.00 1.24 23.85
CA LEU A 178 -2.32 2.33 23.17
C LEU A 178 -1.84 1.95 21.76
N TRP A 179 -1.68 0.65 21.49
CA TRP A 179 -1.13 0.13 20.24
C TRP A 179 -2.19 -0.48 19.32
N VAL A 180 -3.43 -0.65 19.82
CA VAL A 180 -4.54 -1.33 19.14
C VAL A 180 -5.64 -0.37 18.74
#